data_AF-A0A3G4VJL8-F1
#
_entry.id   AF-A0A3G4VJL8-F1
#
_cell.length_a   1.000
_cell.length_b   1.000
_cell.length_c   1.000
_cell.angle_alpha   90.00
_cell.angle_beta   90.00
_cell.angle_gamma   90.00
#
_symmetry.space_group_name_H-M   'P 1'
#
loop_
_entity.id
_entity.type
_entity.pdbx_description
1 polymer ?
#
loop_
_entity_poly.entity_id
_entity_poly.type
_entity_poly.pdbx_seq_one_letter_code
_entity_poly.pdbx_strand_id
1 'polypeptide(L)'
;MALIISGCKSENGFTNGTPQSLTLERIAIHPNPVITKGKSDLTLAAGNRQPFEAIGYYANGTSKALTSTVSWRSSNNESATFASSGVLLARSAGYAEISATLASTQTV
;
A
#
# COMPACT_ATOMS: atom_id res chain seq x y z
N MET A 1 44.40 8.18 -19.91
CA MET A 1 43.15 7.40 -19.98
C MET A 1 43.00 6.74 -18.61
N ALA A 2 42.16 7.29 -17.73
CA ALA A 2 42.09 6.90 -16.33
C ALA A 2 40.82 6.10 -16.07
N LEU A 3 40.98 4.93 -15.45
CA LEU A 3 39.92 4.05 -14.99
C LEU A 3 39.57 4.48 -13.56
N ILE A 4 38.35 4.97 -13.34
CA ILE A 4 37.86 5.25 -11.98
C ILE A 4 37.14 4.00 -11.48
N ILE A 5 37.78 3.28 -10.55
CA ILE A 5 37.16 2.25 -9.74
C ILE A 5 36.94 2.88 -8.37
N SER A 6 35.76 3.42 -8.14
CA SER A 6 35.35 3.88 -6.81
C SER A 6 35.16 2.67 -5.90
N GLY A 7 36.17 2.35 -5.11
CA GLY A 7 36.02 1.48 -3.95
C GLY A 7 35.33 2.24 -2.83
N CYS A 8 34.16 1.79 -2.38
CA CYS A 8 33.58 2.27 -1.13
C CYS A 8 34.24 1.53 0.04
N LYS A 9 35.11 2.24 0.74
CA LYS A 9 35.57 1.93 2.09
C LYS A 9 34.38 2.17 3.03
N SER A 10 33.83 1.13 3.67
CA SER A 10 32.94 1.35 4.82
C SER A 10 33.73 0.96 6.06
N GLU A 11 34.21 1.98 6.75
CA GLU A 11 34.97 1.88 7.99
C GLU A 11 34.15 1.24 9.10
N ASN A 12 34.84 0.54 9.98
CA ASN A 12 34.28 -0.17 11.12
C ASN A 12 33.54 0.79 12.05
N GLY A 13 32.22 0.59 12.18
CA GLY A 13 31.38 1.27 13.15
C GLY A 13 30.34 0.32 13.71
N PHE A 14 30.70 -0.43 14.77
CA PHE A 14 29.70 -0.98 15.67
C PHE A 14 29.02 0.19 16.38
N THR A 15 27.87 0.62 15.87
CA THR A 15 26.88 1.33 16.69
C THR A 15 25.72 0.38 16.91
N ASN A 16 25.67 -0.11 18.15
CA ASN A 16 24.51 -0.59 18.89
C ASN A 16 23.16 -0.26 18.22
N GLY A 17 22.29 -1.28 18.08
CA GLY A 17 21.07 -1.27 17.26
C GLY A 17 20.37 0.08 17.12
N THR A 18 20.56 0.73 15.98
CA THR A 18 19.57 1.68 15.48
C THR A 18 18.40 0.85 14.98
N PRO A 19 17.16 1.11 15.43
CA PRO A 19 16.02 0.39 14.89
C PRO A 19 16.02 0.66 13.40
N GLN A 20 16.04 -0.41 12.63
CA GLN A 20 15.83 -0.39 11.20
C GLN A 20 14.46 0.25 11.00
N SER A 21 14.41 1.58 10.86
CA SER A 21 13.17 2.29 10.64
C SER A 21 12.66 1.76 9.32
N LEU A 22 11.67 0.86 9.40
CA LEU A 22 11.03 0.24 8.26
C LEU A 22 10.28 1.34 7.52
N THR A 23 11.01 2.13 6.75
CA THR A 23 10.46 3.21 5.95
C THR A 23 9.71 2.56 4.80
N LEU A 24 8.41 2.80 4.78
CA LEU A 24 7.56 2.37 3.68
C LEU A 24 7.91 3.22 2.46
N GLU A 25 8.39 2.57 1.40
CA GLU A 25 8.77 3.26 0.18
C GLU A 25 7.56 3.45 -0.73
N ARG A 26 6.72 2.41 -0.85
CA ARG A 26 5.53 2.40 -1.72
C ARG A 26 4.42 1.54 -1.14
N ILE A 27 3.17 1.91 -1.36
CA ILE A 27 2.00 1.04 -1.15
C ILE A 27 1.40 0.74 -2.52
N ALA A 28 1.19 -0.53 -2.82
CA ALA A 28 0.43 -0.96 -3.98
C ALA A 28 -0.91 -1.56 -3.52
N ILE A 29 -2.00 -1.09 -4.13
CA ILE A 29 -3.34 -1.61 -3.89
C ILE A 29 -3.70 -2.51 -5.06
N HIS A 30 -4.00 -3.77 -4.78
CA HIS A 30 -4.40 -4.75 -5.78
C HIS A 30 -5.74 -5.38 -5.40
N PRO A 31 -6.76 -5.31 -6.28
CA PRO A 31 -7.98 -6.10 -6.09
C PRO A 31 -7.65 -7.59 -6.26
N ASN A 32 -7.93 -8.41 -5.25
CA ASN A 32 -7.65 -9.84 -5.30
C ASN A 32 -8.71 -10.63 -4.48
N PRO A 33 -9.59 -11.43 -5.12
CA PRO A 33 -9.77 -11.62 -6.56
C PRO A 33 -10.40 -10.41 -7.26
N VAL A 34 -10.01 -10.12 -8.50
CA VAL A 34 -10.69 -9.12 -9.33
C VAL A 34 -12.06 -9.66 -9.74
N ILE A 35 -13.13 -9.16 -9.12
CA ILE A 35 -14.50 -9.57 -9.46
C ILE A 35 -15.16 -8.62 -10.47
N THR A 36 -14.38 -7.70 -11.03
CA THR A 36 -14.84 -6.64 -11.94
C THR A 36 -14.08 -6.68 -13.26
N LYS A 37 -14.69 -6.18 -14.34
CA LYS A 37 -14.06 -6.07 -15.66
C LYS A 37 -13.53 -4.64 -15.84
N GLY A 38 -12.33 -4.35 -15.35
CA GLY A 38 -11.70 -3.05 -15.59
C GLY A 38 -10.28 -2.98 -15.05
N LYS A 39 -9.31 -2.88 -15.97
CA LYS A 39 -7.87 -2.83 -15.67
C LYS A 39 -7.43 -1.50 -15.03
N SER A 40 -8.32 -0.51 -14.97
CA SER A 40 -8.06 0.86 -14.50
C SER A 40 -9.29 1.48 -13.83
N ASP A 41 -10.50 1.19 -14.34
CA ASP A 41 -11.77 1.58 -13.74
C ASP A 41 -12.51 0.37 -13.18
N LEU A 42 -12.38 0.15 -11.87
CA LEU A 42 -13.01 -0.96 -11.20
C LEU A 42 -14.54 -0.75 -11.16
N THR A 43 -15.26 -1.29 -12.14
CA THR A 43 -16.72 -1.15 -12.21
C THR A 43 -17.38 -2.21 -11.34
N LEU A 44 -17.83 -1.80 -10.15
CA LEU A 44 -18.51 -2.67 -9.19
C LEU A 44 -20.00 -2.35 -9.16
N ALA A 45 -20.85 -3.35 -9.44
CA ALA A 45 -22.30 -3.14 -9.38
C ALA A 45 -22.75 -2.92 -7.93
N ALA A 46 -23.70 -2.00 -7.74
CA ALA A 46 -24.28 -1.70 -6.43
C ALA A 46 -24.75 -2.99 -5.72
N GLY A 47 -24.39 -3.12 -4.45
CA GLY A 47 -24.62 -4.32 -3.63
C GLY A 47 -23.46 -5.32 -3.61
N ASN A 48 -22.48 -5.22 -4.51
CA ASN A 48 -21.32 -6.12 -4.53
C ASN A 48 -20.16 -5.64 -3.66
N ARG A 49 -19.31 -6.59 -3.29
CA ARG A 49 -18.17 -6.39 -2.40
C ARG A 49 -16.87 -6.74 -3.11
N GLN A 50 -15.94 -5.80 -3.18
CA GLN A 50 -14.60 -6.03 -3.72
C GLN A 50 -13.58 -6.06 -2.57
N PRO A 51 -12.87 -7.19 -2.36
CA PRO A 51 -11.67 -7.20 -1.55
C PRO A 51 -10.49 -6.55 -2.27
N PHE A 52 -9.72 -5.78 -1.52
CA PHE A 52 -8.49 -5.10 -1.91
C PHE A 52 -7.37 -5.52 -0.97
N GLU A 53 -6.23 -5.86 -1.54
CA GLU A 53 -4.99 -6.11 -0.82
C GLU A 53 -4.08 -4.88 -0.93
N ALA A 54 -3.61 -4.39 0.20
CA ALA A 54 -2.56 -3.37 0.23
C ALA A 54 -1.24 -4.05 0.54
N ILE A 55 -0.28 -3.98 -0.37
CA ILE A 55 1.07 -4.50 -0.19
C ILE A 55 2.01 -3.30 -0.01
N GLY A 56 2.65 -3.22 1.15
CA GLY A 56 3.68 -2.24 1.42
C GLY A 56 5.04 -2.76 1.02
N TYR A 57 5.73 -2.02 0.16
CA TYR A 57 7.13 -2.23 -0.17
C TYR A 57 7.98 -1.31 0.70
N TYR A 58 8.87 -1.91 1.46
CA TYR A 58 9.77 -1.22 2.37
C TYR A 58 11.13 -0.97 1.69
N ALA A 59 11.80 0.10 2.10
CA ALA A 59 13.12 0.48 1.59
C ALA A 59 14.20 -0.61 1.84
N ASN A 60 13.95 -1.56 2.75
CA ASN A 60 14.81 -2.73 2.96
C ASN A 60 14.61 -3.84 1.90
N GLY A 61 13.79 -3.60 0.87
CA GLY A 61 13.45 -4.57 -0.18
C GLY A 61 12.39 -5.61 0.23
N THR A 62 11.82 -5.52 1.43
CA THR A 62 10.77 -6.43 1.89
C THR A 62 9.40 -5.94 1.46
N SER A 63 8.50 -6.86 1.13
CA SER A 63 7.07 -6.58 0.91
C SER A 63 6.23 -7.22 2.02
N LYS A 64 5.28 -6.48 2.59
CA LYS A 64 4.34 -7.01 3.60
C LYS A 64 2.90 -6.69 3.22
N ALA A 65 1.99 -7.62 3.47
CA ALA A 65 0.56 -7.34 3.38
C ALA A 65 0.16 -6.43 4.54
N LEU A 66 -0.30 -5.22 4.19
CA LEU A 66 -0.71 -4.18 5.11
C LEU A 66 -2.21 -3.88 5.02
N THR A 67 -2.98 -4.75 4.37
CA THR A 67 -4.44 -4.60 4.18
C THR A 67 -5.20 -4.25 5.46
N SER A 68 -4.83 -4.82 6.61
CA SER A 68 -5.43 -4.51 7.91
C SER A 68 -4.73 -3.39 8.68
N THR A 69 -3.58 -2.91 8.21
CA THR A 69 -2.75 -1.90 8.89
C THR A 69 -2.89 -0.52 8.24
N VAL A 70 -3.16 -0.47 6.93
CA VAL A 70 -3.43 0.79 6.23
C VAL A 70 -4.82 1.30 6.60
N SER A 71 -4.93 2.62 6.68
CA SER A 71 -6.21 3.32 6.77
C SER A 71 -6.77 3.48 5.37
N TRP A 72 -7.89 2.80 5.11
CA TRP A 72 -8.63 2.91 3.87
C TRP A 72 -9.60 4.09 3.92
N ARG A 73 -9.63 4.88 2.84
CA ARG A 73 -10.52 6.02 2.69
C ARG A 73 -11.15 6.02 1.31
N SER A 74 -12.45 6.28 1.27
CA SER A 74 -13.22 6.47 0.04
C SER A 74 -13.59 7.94 -0.09
N SER A 75 -13.44 8.51 -1.29
CA SER A 75 -13.88 9.87 -1.59
C SER A 75 -15.41 10.00 -1.61
N ASN A 76 -16.13 8.91 -1.90
CA ASN A 76 -17.60 8.89 -2.02
C ASN A 76 -18.21 7.70 -1.28
N ASN A 77 -18.54 7.88 0.00
CA ASN A 77 -19.15 6.84 0.83
C ASN A 77 -20.56 6.40 0.37
N GLU A 78 -21.27 7.25 -0.39
CA GLU A 78 -22.60 6.90 -0.92
C GLU A 78 -22.53 5.94 -2.12
N SER A 79 -21.50 6.06 -2.95
CA SER A 79 -21.27 5.11 -4.06
C SER A 79 -20.48 3.90 -3.59
N ALA A 80 -19.42 4.08 -2.79
CA ALA A 80 -18.60 2.98 -2.29
C ALA A 80 -18.06 3.25 -0.88
N THR A 81 -18.28 2.30 0.03
CA THR A 81 -17.87 2.40 1.43
C THR A 81 -17.10 1.17 1.87
N PHE A 82 -16.15 1.31 2.80
CA PHE A 82 -15.42 0.17 3.34
C PHE A 82 -16.25 -0.54 4.40
N ALA A 83 -16.63 -1.79 4.12
CA ALA A 83 -17.35 -2.62 5.09
C ALA A 83 -16.40 -3.23 6.14
N SER A 84 -15.15 -3.49 5.75
CA SER A 84 -14.07 -3.95 6.62
C SER A 84 -12.71 -3.52 6.06
N SER A 85 -11.64 -3.67 6.84
CA SER A 85 -10.27 -3.35 6.39
C SER A 85 -9.94 -4.10 5.09
N GLY A 86 -9.76 -3.36 4.00
CA GLY A 86 -9.52 -3.92 2.67
C GLY A 86 -10.73 -4.54 1.98
N VAL A 87 -11.98 -4.31 2.42
CA VAL A 87 -13.17 -4.75 1.67
C VAL A 87 -14.08 -3.57 1.41
N LEU A 88 -14.18 -3.21 0.13
CA LEU A 88 -15.08 -2.17 -0.35
C LEU A 88 -16.44 -2.75 -0.70
N LEU A 89 -17.50 -2.09 -0.28
CA LEU A 89 -18.88 -2.37 -0.63
C LEU A 89 -19.38 -1.26 -1.55
N ALA A 90 -19.75 -1.60 -2.79
CA ALA A 90 -20.49 -0.69 -3.65
C ALA A 90 -21.93 -0.58 -3.15
N ARG A 91 -22.39 0.64 -2.91
CA ARG A 91 -23.75 0.96 -2.48
C ARG A 91 -24.60 1.45 -3.63
N SER A 92 -24.03 2.26 -4.51
CA SER A 92 -24.72 2.86 -5.65
C SER A 92 -23.77 3.09 -6.82
N ALA A 93 -24.33 3.20 -8.03
CA ALA A 93 -23.54 3.55 -9.22
C ALA A 93 -22.95 4.96 -9.06
N GLY A 94 -21.66 5.09 -9.36
CA GLY A 94 -20.94 6.36 -9.30
C GLY A 94 -19.43 6.13 -9.27
N TYR A 95 -18.68 7.22 -9.23
CA TYR A 95 -17.23 7.19 -9.11
C TYR A 95 -16.83 7.38 -7.64
N ALA A 96 -15.92 6.54 -7.16
CA ALA A 96 -15.34 6.67 -5.83
C ALA A 96 -13.85 6.40 -5.93
N GLU A 97 -13.05 7.39 -5.53
CA GLU A 97 -11.60 7.22 -5.45
C GLU A 97 -11.24 6.59 -4.11
N ILE A 98 -10.38 5.58 -4.17
CA ILE A 98 -9.95 4.80 -3.01
C ILE A 98 -8.50 5.14 -2.72
N SER A 99 -8.22 5.59 -1.49
CA SER A 99 -6.88 5.86 -1.00
C SER A 99 -6.57 5.01 0.22
N ALA A 100 -5.40 4.36 0.25
CA ALA A 100 -4.89 3.65 1.41
C ALA A 100 -3.66 4.37 1.94
N THR A 101 -3.72 4.83 3.19
CA THR A 101 -2.59 5.51 3.84
C THR A 101 -2.11 4.68 5.01
N LEU A 102 -0.83 4.33 5.02
CA LEU A 102 -0.20 3.78 6.22
C LEU A 102 0.32 4.95 7.06
N ALA A 103 -0.07 5.03 8.34
CA ALA A 103 0.65 5.87 9.28
C ALA A 103 2.03 5.24 9.51
N SER A 104 3.02 5.64 8.71
CA SER A 104 4.41 5.26 8.90
C SER A 104 4.99 6.02 10.10
N THR A 105 4.43 5.79 11.28
CA THR A 105 5.02 6.19 12.56
C THR A 105 5.56 4.92 13.21
N GLN A 106 6.62 4.36 12.62
CA GLN A 106 7.57 3.60 13.42
C GLN A 106 8.67 4.56 13.88
N THR A 107 8.22 5.59 14.61
CA THR A 107 9.10 6.35 15.48
C THR A 107 9.19 5.49 16.73
N VAL A 108 10.35 4.85 16.89
CA VAL A 108 10.75 4.27 18.18
C VAL A 108 10.90 5.37 19.23
#